data_AF-A0A7W8KBY4-F1
#
_entry.id   AF-A0A7W8KBY4-F1
#
_cell.length_a   1.000
_cell.length_b   1.000
_cell.length_c   1.000
_cell.angle_alpha   90.00
_cell.angle_beta   90.00
_cell.angle_gamma   90.00
#
_symmetry.space_group_name_H-M   'P 1'
#
loop_
_entity.id
_entity.type
_entity.pdbx_description
1 polymer ?
#
loop_
_entity_poly.entity_id
_entity_poly.type
_entity_poly.pdbx_seq_one_letter_code
_entity_poly.pdbx_strand_id
1 'polypeptide(L)'
;MPRHRWAALALALSVSAHAAPVTVAHGTLTVTYRDARDRAQLPLVFRTWEAAASDLTALGLTVRPVRIDVAADAPDFTRRTGEPASIAASTRGQTIVTQRLSALATRGILAGTIRHEGFHTAQPPGLARWLAEGLARIFSGEAAGDPVEPTGLTALSGAQLDARLLGRAPGEAGAAYREATRRARALVARVGWKGALAAR
;
A
#
# COMPACT_ATOMS: atom_id res chain seq x y z
N MET A 1 0.61 -23.96 -64.01
CA MET A 1 0.57 -22.56 -63.52
C MET A 1 0.28 -22.56 -62.01
N PRO A 2 1.30 -22.44 -61.13
CA PRO A 2 1.08 -22.29 -59.70
C PRO A 2 1.25 -20.81 -59.28
N ARG A 3 0.23 -20.24 -58.62
CA ARG A 3 0.31 -18.89 -58.03
C ARG A 3 0.68 -19.01 -56.55
N HIS A 4 1.93 -18.73 -56.22
CA HIS A 4 2.39 -18.59 -54.83
C HIS A 4 1.84 -17.29 -54.23
N ARG A 5 1.03 -17.41 -53.17
CA ARG A 5 0.59 -16.28 -52.34
C ARG A 5 1.64 -16.06 -51.25
N TRP A 6 2.33 -14.92 -51.31
CA TRP A 6 3.20 -14.45 -50.23
C TRP A 6 2.32 -13.87 -49.12
N ALA A 7 2.38 -14.44 -47.92
CA ALA A 7 1.80 -13.85 -46.72
C ALA A 7 2.85 -12.91 -46.11
N ALA A 8 2.63 -11.60 -46.20
CA ALA A 8 3.42 -10.63 -45.46
C ALA A 8 2.91 -10.57 -44.01
N LEU A 9 3.72 -11.07 -43.07
CA LEU A 9 3.47 -10.93 -41.64
C LEU A 9 3.87 -9.50 -41.23
N ALA A 10 2.90 -8.63 -41.04
CA ALA A 10 3.15 -7.29 -40.50
C ALA A 10 3.37 -7.39 -38.98
N LEU A 11 4.62 -7.26 -38.55
CA LEU A 11 4.99 -7.13 -37.14
C LEU A 11 4.58 -5.73 -36.66
N ALA A 12 3.47 -5.62 -35.94
CA ALA A 12 3.06 -4.36 -35.33
C ALA A 12 3.98 -4.03 -34.15
N LEU A 13 4.94 -3.13 -34.36
CA LEU A 13 5.71 -2.50 -33.29
C LEU A 13 4.80 -1.51 -32.56
N SER A 14 4.17 -1.95 -31.48
CA SER A 14 3.42 -1.09 -30.56
C SER A 14 4.39 -0.20 -29.79
N VAL A 15 4.71 0.97 -30.32
CA VAL A 15 5.37 2.02 -29.53
C VAL A 15 4.33 2.57 -28.55
N SER A 16 4.36 2.08 -27.31
CA SER A 16 3.55 2.65 -26.23
C SER A 16 4.05 4.06 -25.91
N ALA A 17 3.44 5.05 -26.54
CA ALA A 17 3.60 6.45 -26.17
C ALA A 17 3.12 6.61 -24.72
N HIS A 18 4.06 6.77 -23.78
CA HIS A 18 3.73 7.02 -22.39
C HIS A 18 3.15 8.43 -22.30
N ALA A 19 1.88 8.55 -21.94
CA ALA A 19 1.27 9.85 -21.67
C ALA A 19 2.07 10.61 -20.60
N ALA A 20 2.16 11.94 -20.76
CA ALA A 20 2.74 12.81 -19.76
C ALA A 20 2.01 12.61 -18.41
N PRO A 21 2.71 12.64 -17.28
CA PRO A 21 2.06 12.49 -15.98
C PRO A 21 1.14 13.68 -15.72
N VAL A 22 -0.03 13.40 -15.15
CA VAL A 22 -1.01 14.38 -14.71
C VAL A 22 -0.94 14.46 -13.19
N THR A 23 -0.81 15.68 -12.66
CA THR A 23 -0.78 15.95 -11.23
C THR A 23 -2.02 16.73 -10.81
N VAL A 24 -2.68 16.27 -9.75
CA VAL A 24 -3.87 16.90 -9.18
C VAL A 24 -3.68 17.04 -7.67
N ALA A 25 -3.93 18.23 -7.12
CA ALA A 25 -3.85 18.50 -5.69
C ALA A 25 -5.24 18.71 -5.08
N HIS A 26 -5.43 18.25 -3.85
CA HIS A 26 -6.63 18.45 -3.05
C HIS A 26 -6.25 18.48 -1.56
N GLY A 27 -6.43 19.63 -0.91
CA GLY A 27 -6.02 19.83 0.48
C GLY A 27 -4.53 19.52 0.68
N THR A 28 -4.22 18.58 1.57
CA THR A 28 -2.85 18.15 1.88
C THR A 28 -2.33 17.02 1.00
N LEU A 29 -3.14 16.54 0.03
CA LEU A 29 -2.76 15.42 -0.85
C LEU A 29 -2.50 15.91 -2.27
N THR A 30 -1.39 15.44 -2.84
CA THR A 30 -1.11 15.56 -4.28
C THR A 30 -1.05 14.18 -4.90
N VAL A 31 -1.73 13.96 -6.01
CA VAL A 31 -1.73 12.68 -6.74
C VAL A 31 -1.16 12.90 -8.15
N THR A 32 -0.15 12.13 -8.52
CA THR A 32 0.43 12.11 -9.87
C THR A 32 0.17 10.75 -10.52
N TYR A 33 -0.47 10.73 -11.69
CA TYR A 33 -0.82 9.50 -12.42
C TYR A 33 -0.58 9.64 -13.93
N ARG A 34 -0.56 8.51 -14.65
CA ARG A 34 -0.35 8.48 -16.12
C ARG A 34 -1.48 7.79 -16.88
N ASP A 35 -2.13 6.80 -16.28
CA ASP A 35 -3.24 6.09 -16.91
C ASP A 35 -4.53 6.90 -16.74
N ALA A 36 -5.19 7.25 -17.86
CA ALA A 36 -6.42 8.03 -17.83
C ALA A 36 -7.55 7.38 -16.99
N ARG A 37 -7.53 6.05 -16.82
CA ARG A 37 -8.49 5.32 -15.98
C ARG A 37 -8.36 5.63 -14.49
N ASP A 38 -7.17 6.04 -14.04
CA ASP A 38 -6.93 6.40 -12.64
C ASP A 38 -7.62 7.72 -12.27
N ARG A 39 -7.89 8.59 -13.25
CA ARG A 39 -8.65 9.84 -13.04
C ARG A 39 -10.01 9.60 -12.38
N ALA A 40 -10.70 8.53 -12.76
CA ALA A 40 -12.01 8.18 -12.22
C ALA A 40 -11.95 7.80 -10.72
N GLN A 41 -10.77 7.45 -10.21
CA GLN A 41 -10.58 7.02 -8.82
C GLN A 41 -10.21 8.17 -7.88
N LEU A 42 -9.83 9.34 -8.41
CA LEU A 42 -9.39 10.49 -7.59
C LEU A 42 -10.42 10.92 -6.53
N PRO A 43 -11.74 10.98 -6.80
CA PRO A 43 -12.71 11.33 -5.77
C PRO A 43 -12.72 10.37 -4.58
N LEU A 44 -12.51 9.07 -4.82
CA LEU A 44 -12.39 8.08 -3.75
C LEU A 44 -11.09 8.28 -2.99
N VAL A 45 -9.96 8.45 -3.69
CA VAL A 45 -8.64 8.69 -3.05
C VAL A 45 -8.68 9.91 -2.14
N PHE A 46 -9.20 11.04 -2.61
CA PHE A 46 -9.24 12.28 -1.82
C PHE A 46 -10.13 12.14 -0.59
N ARG A 47 -11.37 11.63 -0.74
CA ARG A 47 -12.26 11.41 0.42
C ARG A 47 -11.67 10.42 1.42
N THR A 48 -11.05 9.35 0.96
CA THR A 48 -10.40 8.37 1.84
C THR A 48 -9.21 9.00 2.57
N TRP A 49 -8.40 9.81 1.89
CA TRP A 49 -7.28 10.52 2.52
C TRP A 49 -7.76 11.52 3.58
N GLU A 50 -8.79 12.31 3.30
CA GLU A 50 -9.33 13.28 4.27
C GLU A 50 -9.82 12.59 5.54
N ALA A 51 -10.57 11.49 5.38
CA ALA A 51 -11.01 10.67 6.51
C ALA A 51 -9.80 10.09 7.27
N ALA A 52 -8.82 9.54 6.56
CA ALA A 52 -7.60 9.00 7.17
C ALA A 52 -6.82 10.08 7.94
N ALA A 53 -6.65 11.27 7.36
CA ALA A 53 -5.95 12.39 7.98
C ALA A 53 -6.65 12.87 9.26
N SER A 54 -7.99 12.92 9.24
CA SER A 54 -8.79 13.21 10.43
C SER A 54 -8.59 12.15 11.52
N ASP A 55 -8.67 10.86 11.16
CA ASP A 55 -8.49 9.76 12.11
C ASP A 55 -7.06 9.72 12.69
N LEU A 56 -6.03 9.97 11.88
CA LEU A 56 -4.64 10.05 12.33
C LEU A 56 -4.45 11.20 13.32
N THR A 57 -5.07 12.35 13.04
CA THR A 57 -5.04 13.52 13.95
C THR A 57 -5.73 13.18 15.27
N ALA A 58 -6.87 12.47 15.23
CA ALA A 58 -7.57 12.02 16.43
C ALA A 58 -6.73 11.02 17.27
N LEU A 59 -5.83 10.26 16.64
CA LEU A 59 -4.82 9.43 17.31
C LEU A 59 -3.63 10.21 17.88
N GLY A 60 -3.60 11.54 17.70
CA GLY A 60 -2.51 12.42 18.12
C GLY A 60 -1.29 12.38 17.20
N LEU A 61 -1.43 11.85 15.99
CA LEU A 61 -0.35 11.82 14.99
C LEU A 61 -0.35 13.12 14.17
N THR A 62 0.85 13.54 13.75
CA THR A 62 1.01 14.72 12.89
C THR A 62 0.87 14.33 11.43
N VAL A 63 -0.17 14.82 10.77
CA VAL A 63 -0.35 14.65 9.32
C VAL A 63 0.37 15.77 8.58
N ARG A 64 1.29 15.40 7.70
CA ARG A 64 2.02 16.33 6.81
C ARG A 64 1.43 16.26 5.39
N PRO A 65 1.71 17.24 4.51
CA PRO A 65 1.40 17.10 3.10
C PRO A 65 2.02 15.83 2.51
N VAL A 66 1.23 15.07 1.75
CA VAL A 66 1.61 13.77 1.18
C VAL A 66 1.48 13.80 -0.34
N ARG A 67 2.37 13.07 -1.01
CA ARG A 67 2.29 12.79 -2.44
C ARG A 67 1.99 11.32 -2.67
N ILE A 68 1.00 11.03 -3.50
CA ILE A 68 0.79 9.72 -4.10
C ILE A 68 1.29 9.77 -5.54
N ASP A 69 2.28 8.94 -5.85
CA ASP A 69 2.70 8.73 -7.23
C ASP A 69 2.24 7.35 -7.71
N VAL A 70 1.35 7.36 -8.70
CA VAL A 70 0.76 6.17 -9.27
C VAL A 70 1.69 5.62 -10.35
N ALA A 71 2.10 4.36 -10.22
CA ALA A 71 2.89 3.69 -11.25
C ALA A 71 2.07 3.47 -12.52
N ALA A 72 2.74 3.53 -13.68
CA ALA A 72 2.11 3.29 -14.98
C ALA A 72 1.60 1.84 -15.10
N ASP A 73 2.34 0.90 -14.54
CA ASP A 73 2.06 -0.53 -14.52
C ASP A 73 2.87 -1.23 -13.42
N ALA A 74 2.71 -2.55 -13.29
CA ALA A 74 3.43 -3.35 -12.30
C ALA A 74 4.97 -3.35 -12.49
N PRO A 75 5.51 -3.42 -13.73
CA PRO A 75 6.95 -3.22 -13.97
C PRO A 75 7.47 -1.85 -13.52
N ASP A 76 6.76 -0.75 -13.82
CA ASP A 76 7.12 0.60 -13.34
C ASP A 76 7.10 0.66 -11.81
N PHE A 77 6.07 0.08 -11.17
CA PHE A 77 6.00 0.00 -9.72
C PHE A 77 7.25 -0.68 -9.15
N THR A 78 7.58 -1.88 -9.66
CA THR A 78 8.72 -2.68 -9.20
C THR A 78 10.03 -1.92 -9.37
N ARG A 79 10.22 -1.25 -10.52
CA ARG A 79 11.41 -0.42 -10.78
C ARG A 79 11.53 0.75 -9.80
N ARG A 80 10.42 1.40 -9.46
CA ARG A 80 10.41 2.60 -8.61
C ARG A 80 10.56 2.29 -7.13
N THR A 81 10.04 1.15 -6.66
CA THR A 81 10.00 0.80 -5.24
C THR A 81 10.99 -0.30 -4.86
N GLY A 82 11.38 -1.16 -5.80
CA GLY A 82 12.10 -2.40 -5.51
C GLY A 82 11.23 -3.47 -4.85
N GLU A 83 9.91 -3.23 -4.74
CA GLU A 83 8.93 -4.17 -4.19
C GLU A 83 8.36 -5.07 -5.29
N PRO A 84 7.98 -6.32 -4.98
CA PRO A 84 7.36 -7.20 -5.96
C PRO A 84 5.98 -6.68 -6.39
N ALA A 85 5.57 -7.00 -7.62
CA ALA A 85 4.29 -6.61 -8.20
C ALA A 85 3.04 -7.13 -7.44
N SER A 86 3.20 -8.01 -6.46
CA SER A 86 2.13 -8.41 -5.55
C SER A 86 1.78 -7.35 -4.49
N ILE A 87 2.69 -6.41 -4.22
CA ILE A 87 2.51 -5.33 -3.25
C ILE A 87 1.69 -4.20 -3.87
N ALA A 88 0.70 -3.69 -3.13
CA ALA A 88 -0.24 -2.67 -3.62
C ALA A 88 0.37 -1.26 -3.66
N ALA A 89 1.17 -0.94 -2.65
CA ALA A 89 1.80 0.37 -2.47
C ALA A 89 3.05 0.28 -1.58
N SER A 90 3.85 1.34 -1.56
CA SER A 90 5.03 1.47 -0.70
C SER A 90 5.19 2.92 -0.28
N THR A 91 5.39 3.15 1.02
CA THR A 91 5.60 4.48 1.58
C THR A 91 7.07 4.73 1.93
N ARG A 92 7.58 5.90 1.54
CA ARG A 92 8.88 6.42 1.98
C ARG A 92 8.73 7.89 2.36
N GLY A 93 8.80 8.17 3.66
CA GLY A 93 8.53 9.50 4.20
C GLY A 93 7.11 9.95 3.85
N GLN A 94 6.99 11.06 3.12
CA GLN A 94 5.71 11.65 2.72
C GLN A 94 5.33 11.30 1.27
N THR A 95 6.01 10.31 0.68
CA THR A 95 5.70 9.82 -0.68
C THR A 95 5.19 8.40 -0.59
N ILE A 96 4.00 8.18 -1.13
CA ILE A 96 3.38 6.87 -1.34
C ILE A 96 3.49 6.57 -2.83
N VAL A 97 4.13 5.46 -3.20
CA VAL A 97 4.09 4.95 -4.56
C VAL A 97 3.07 3.82 -4.60
N THR A 98 2.08 3.90 -5.49
CA THR A 98 1.04 2.86 -5.61
C THR A 98 1.15 2.16 -6.95
N GLN A 99 0.61 0.94 -7.04
CA GLN A 99 0.13 0.44 -8.34
C GLN A 99 -1.00 1.33 -8.88
N ARG A 100 -1.43 1.08 -10.12
CA ARG A 100 -2.55 1.82 -10.74
C ARG A 100 -3.78 1.87 -9.82
N LEU A 101 -4.32 3.07 -9.60
CA LEU A 101 -5.48 3.28 -8.74
C LEU A 101 -6.68 2.47 -9.22
N SER A 102 -6.91 2.44 -10.54
CA SER A 102 -7.95 1.65 -11.18
C SER A 102 -7.82 0.15 -10.88
N ALA A 103 -6.60 -0.39 -10.89
CA ALA A 103 -6.36 -1.80 -10.56
C ALA A 103 -6.63 -2.11 -9.08
N LEU A 104 -6.25 -1.21 -8.17
CA LEU A 104 -6.57 -1.33 -6.75
C LEU A 104 -8.08 -1.20 -6.49
N ALA A 105 -8.76 -0.32 -7.22
CA ALA A 105 -10.21 -0.13 -7.11
C ALA A 105 -10.98 -1.36 -7.61
N THR A 106 -10.59 -1.94 -8.75
CA THR A 106 -11.19 -3.18 -9.27
C THR A 106 -11.06 -4.35 -8.29
N ARG A 107 -9.95 -4.40 -7.53
CA ARG A 107 -9.73 -5.40 -6.46
C ARG A 107 -10.46 -5.07 -5.16
N GLY A 108 -11.13 -3.91 -5.06
CA GLY A 108 -11.82 -3.47 -3.84
C GLY A 108 -10.89 -3.05 -2.70
N ILE A 109 -9.60 -2.87 -2.94
CA ILE A 109 -8.59 -2.61 -1.89
C ILE A 109 -8.10 -1.16 -1.84
N LEU A 110 -8.48 -0.32 -2.81
CA LEU A 110 -7.96 1.05 -2.93
C LEU A 110 -8.09 1.86 -1.64
N ALA A 111 -9.29 1.89 -1.03
CA ALA A 111 -9.51 2.69 0.17
C ALA A 111 -8.69 2.18 1.37
N GLY A 112 -8.65 0.86 1.58
CA GLY A 112 -7.83 0.24 2.61
C GLY A 112 -6.35 0.55 2.43
N THR A 113 -5.84 0.43 1.21
CA THR A 113 -4.44 0.77 0.86
C THR A 113 -4.13 2.23 1.15
N ILE A 114 -4.97 3.20 0.76
CA ILE A 114 -4.72 4.62 1.06
C ILE A 114 -4.65 4.86 2.58
N ARG A 115 -5.54 4.24 3.36
CA ARG A 115 -5.51 4.37 4.83
C ARG A 115 -4.26 3.73 5.43
N HIS A 116 -3.90 2.54 4.95
CA HIS A 116 -2.73 1.78 5.41
C HIS A 116 -1.45 2.59 5.19
N GLU A 117 -1.20 3.02 3.95
CA GLU A 117 -0.03 3.82 3.63
C GLU A 117 -0.06 5.19 4.33
N GLY A 118 -1.25 5.78 4.49
CA GLY A 118 -1.41 7.01 5.25
C GLY A 118 -0.93 6.91 6.69
N PHE A 119 -1.16 5.78 7.36
CA PHE A 119 -0.59 5.53 8.68
C PHE A 119 0.94 5.60 8.66
N HIS A 120 1.60 4.95 7.68
CA HIS A 120 3.05 4.97 7.57
C HIS A 120 3.63 6.37 7.31
N THR A 121 2.87 7.28 6.68
CA THR A 121 3.33 8.68 6.49
C THR A 121 3.35 9.49 7.79
N ALA A 122 2.54 9.10 8.79
CA ALA A 122 2.32 9.84 10.02
C ALA A 122 2.87 9.12 11.28
N GLN A 123 3.25 7.84 11.16
CA GLN A 123 3.73 7.06 12.28
C GLN A 123 5.01 7.67 12.91
N PRO A 124 5.22 7.51 14.22
CA PRO A 124 6.48 7.89 14.85
C PRO A 124 7.68 7.13 14.27
N PRO A 125 8.85 7.78 14.15
CA PRO A 125 10.06 7.07 13.74
C PRO A 125 10.48 6.05 14.79
N GLY A 126 11.05 4.93 14.33
CA GLY A 126 11.65 3.91 15.19
C GLY A 126 10.69 2.87 15.75
N LEU A 127 9.43 2.83 15.32
CA LEU A 127 8.57 1.67 15.59
C LEU A 127 9.19 0.40 14.98
N ALA A 128 9.19 -0.69 15.75
CA ALA A 128 9.49 -2.02 15.23
C ALA A 128 8.55 -2.35 14.07
N ARG A 129 9.05 -3.04 13.04
CA ARG A 129 8.29 -3.23 11.79
C ARG A 129 6.97 -3.96 12.04
N TRP A 130 6.97 -5.03 12.81
CA TRP A 130 5.77 -5.78 13.15
C TRP A 130 4.72 -4.92 13.81
N LEU A 131 5.13 -3.94 14.63
CA LEU A 131 4.20 -3.04 15.28
C LEU A 131 3.66 -2.01 14.30
N ALA A 132 4.53 -1.42 13.47
CA ALA A 132 4.12 -0.48 12.42
C ALA A 132 3.10 -1.12 11.46
N GLU A 133 3.39 -2.30 10.92
CA GLU A 133 2.50 -3.04 10.01
C GLU A 133 1.20 -3.45 10.71
N GLY A 134 1.30 -3.95 11.95
CA GLY A 134 0.13 -4.37 12.72
C GLY A 134 -0.82 -3.20 13.01
N LEU A 135 -0.29 -2.03 13.40
CA LEU A 135 -1.08 -0.83 13.64
C LEU A 135 -1.67 -0.27 12.34
N ALA A 136 -0.93 -0.26 11.24
CA ALA A 136 -1.44 0.16 9.93
C ALA A 136 -2.64 -0.70 9.48
N ARG A 137 -2.58 -2.02 9.68
CA ARG A 137 -3.69 -2.94 9.37
C ARG A 137 -4.91 -2.75 10.27
N ILE A 138 -4.72 -2.39 11.54
CA ILE A 138 -5.83 -2.05 12.45
C ILE A 138 -6.46 -0.72 12.01
N PHE A 139 -5.64 0.31 11.77
CA PHE A 139 -6.08 1.65 11.38
C PHE A 139 -6.84 1.69 10.05
N SER A 140 -6.35 0.93 9.07
CA SER A 140 -6.96 0.82 7.74
C SER A 140 -8.23 -0.04 7.70
N GLY A 141 -8.44 -0.87 8.72
CA GLY A 141 -9.55 -1.83 8.76
C GLY A 141 -9.28 -3.14 8.01
N GLU A 142 -8.11 -3.31 7.39
CA GLU A 142 -7.70 -4.53 6.67
C GLU A 142 -7.75 -5.78 7.57
N ALA A 143 -7.59 -5.61 8.87
CA ALA A 143 -7.65 -6.67 9.86
C ALA A 143 -9.07 -7.20 10.15
N ALA A 144 -10.13 -6.56 9.66
CA ALA A 144 -11.51 -6.92 10.03
C ALA A 144 -11.94 -8.32 9.55
N GLY A 145 -11.36 -8.80 8.44
CA GLY A 145 -11.62 -10.13 7.89
C GLY A 145 -10.56 -11.17 8.23
N ASP A 146 -9.64 -10.88 9.15
CA ASP A 146 -8.59 -11.84 9.50
C ASP A 146 -9.19 -13.07 10.20
N PRO A 147 -8.78 -14.29 9.81
CA PRO A 147 -9.09 -15.51 10.55
C PRO A 147 -8.62 -15.40 12.02
N VAL A 148 -9.40 -15.98 12.94
CA VAL A 148 -9.12 -15.95 14.40
C VAL A 148 -8.07 -16.99 14.78
N GLU A 149 -7.85 -17.97 13.90
CA GLU A 149 -6.98 -19.11 14.10
C GLU A 149 -5.52 -18.71 14.36
N PRO A 150 -4.78 -19.52 15.13
CA PRO A 150 -3.36 -19.30 15.34
C PRO A 150 -2.60 -19.20 14.02
N THR A 151 -1.69 -18.23 13.94
CA THR A 151 -0.85 -17.98 12.77
C THR A 151 0.30 -18.99 12.64
N GLY A 152 0.54 -19.80 13.67
CA GLY A 152 1.74 -20.63 13.81
C GLY A 152 3.01 -19.83 14.15
N LEU A 153 2.93 -18.50 14.29
CA LEU A 153 4.08 -17.60 14.51
C LEU A 153 4.11 -16.98 15.92
N THR A 154 3.30 -17.51 16.84
CA THR A 154 3.14 -16.98 18.20
C THR A 154 4.45 -16.97 19.00
N ALA A 155 5.31 -17.97 18.78
CA ALA A 155 6.58 -18.14 19.47
C ALA A 155 7.71 -17.25 18.93
N LEU A 156 7.53 -16.58 17.78
CA LEU A 156 8.56 -15.71 17.22
C LEU A 156 8.79 -14.49 18.11
N SER A 157 10.04 -14.07 18.29
CA SER A 157 10.37 -12.76 18.85
C SER A 157 9.94 -11.63 17.90
N GLY A 158 9.88 -10.39 18.39
CA GLY A 158 9.58 -9.22 17.54
C GLY A 158 10.56 -9.09 16.36
N ALA A 159 11.86 -9.26 16.61
CA ALA A 159 12.88 -9.21 15.56
C ALA A 159 12.75 -10.36 14.53
N GLN A 160 12.38 -11.56 14.98
CA GLN A 160 12.09 -12.67 14.06
C GLN A 160 10.86 -12.39 13.21
N LEU A 161 9.83 -11.78 13.78
CA LEU A 161 8.63 -11.38 13.04
C LEU A 161 8.94 -10.25 12.03
N ASP A 162 9.76 -9.27 12.40
CA ASP A 162 10.27 -8.23 11.49
C ASP A 162 10.99 -8.85 10.29
N ALA A 163 11.86 -9.84 10.53
CA ALA A 163 12.56 -10.56 9.47
C ALA A 163 11.60 -11.32 8.55
N ARG A 164 10.50 -11.90 9.07
CA ARG A 164 9.47 -12.55 8.25
C ARG A 164 8.67 -11.55 7.41
N LEU A 165 8.39 -10.36 7.93
CA LEU A 165 7.72 -9.28 7.19
C LEU A 165 8.63 -8.68 6.10
N LEU A 166 9.95 -8.73 6.28
CA LEU A 166 10.92 -8.42 5.24
C LEU A 166 11.07 -9.54 4.20
N GLY A 167 10.78 -10.79 4.61
CA GLY A 167 10.83 -11.96 3.77
C GLY A 167 9.83 -11.87 2.63
N ARG A 168 10.34 -11.71 1.41
CA ARG A 168 9.55 -11.54 0.18
C ARG A 168 8.97 -12.85 -0.37
N ALA A 169 8.84 -13.88 0.47
CA ALA A 169 8.36 -15.21 0.06
C ALA A 169 6.83 -15.17 -0.18
N PRO A 170 6.34 -15.54 -1.38
CA PRO A 170 4.91 -15.61 -1.67
C PRO A 170 4.21 -16.60 -0.73
N GLY A 171 3.07 -16.21 -0.14
CA GLY A 171 2.23 -17.07 0.70
C GLY A 171 2.53 -17.01 2.21
N GLU A 172 3.78 -16.76 2.63
CA GLU A 172 4.14 -16.68 4.06
C GLU A 172 3.88 -15.30 4.69
N ALA A 173 3.94 -14.23 3.88
CA ALA A 173 3.74 -12.87 4.36
C ALA A 173 2.38 -12.70 5.08
N GLY A 174 1.32 -13.38 4.60
CA GLY A 174 -0.01 -13.28 5.19
C GLY A 174 -0.06 -13.69 6.66
N ALA A 175 0.61 -14.78 7.04
CA ALA A 175 0.65 -15.22 8.44
C ALA A 175 1.43 -14.24 9.33
N ALA A 176 2.54 -13.68 8.81
CA ALA A 176 3.33 -12.69 9.51
C ALA A 176 2.55 -11.39 9.74
N TYR A 177 1.85 -10.88 8.72
CA TYR A 177 0.98 -9.71 8.86
C TYR A 177 -0.17 -9.95 9.84
N ARG A 178 -0.79 -11.15 9.85
CA ARG A 178 -1.82 -11.49 10.84
C ARG A 178 -1.26 -11.55 12.26
N GLU A 179 -0.08 -12.11 12.43
CA GLU A 179 0.56 -12.19 13.74
C GLU A 179 0.94 -10.80 14.27
N ALA A 180 1.50 -9.96 13.41
CA ALA A 180 1.79 -8.56 13.68
C ALA A 180 0.54 -7.80 14.15
N THR A 181 -0.56 -7.91 13.40
CA THR A 181 -1.86 -7.31 13.76
C THR A 181 -2.38 -7.81 15.09
N ARG A 182 -2.33 -9.12 15.34
CA ARG A 182 -2.82 -9.70 16.60
C ARG A 182 -2.05 -9.16 17.80
N ARG A 183 -0.72 -9.11 17.71
CA ARG A 183 0.15 -8.54 18.76
C ARG A 183 -0.09 -7.05 18.95
N ALA A 184 -0.22 -6.29 17.85
CA ALA A 184 -0.49 -4.87 17.90
C ALA A 184 -1.86 -4.58 18.55
N ARG A 185 -2.89 -5.38 18.23
CA ARG A 185 -4.22 -5.29 18.84
C ARG A 185 -4.18 -5.57 20.33
N ALA A 186 -3.47 -6.62 20.75
CA ALA A 186 -3.28 -6.93 22.17
C ALA A 186 -2.52 -5.80 22.90
N LEU A 187 -1.52 -5.20 22.25
CA LEU A 187 -0.79 -4.05 22.81
C LEU A 187 -1.70 -2.83 22.95
N VAL A 188 -2.44 -2.45 21.91
CA VAL A 188 -3.41 -1.34 21.94
C VAL A 188 -4.48 -1.57 23.01
N ALA A 189 -4.99 -2.79 23.15
CA ALA A 189 -5.96 -3.12 24.21
C ALA A 189 -5.38 -2.93 25.62
N ARG A 190 -4.08 -3.20 25.80
CA ARG A 190 -3.39 -3.09 27.09
C ARG A 190 -2.97 -1.67 27.46
N VAL A 191 -2.47 -0.88 26.50
CA VAL A 191 -1.84 0.43 26.76
C VAL A 191 -2.46 1.60 25.99
N GLY A 192 -3.53 1.35 25.25
CA GLY A 192 -4.13 2.32 24.33
C GLY A 192 -3.25 2.62 23.11
N TRP A 193 -3.80 3.36 22.15
CA TRP A 193 -3.07 3.78 20.94
C TRP A 193 -1.84 4.62 21.26
N LYS A 194 -1.97 5.60 22.16
CA LYS A 194 -0.84 6.46 22.57
C LYS A 194 0.31 5.64 23.16
N GLY A 195 0.01 4.66 24.01
CA GLY A 195 1.03 3.78 24.59
C GLY A 195 1.66 2.85 23.54
N ALA A 196 0.86 2.31 22.63
CA ALA A 196 1.35 1.45 21.55
C ALA A 196 2.27 2.23 20.58
N LEU A 197 1.91 3.45 20.21
CA LEU A 197 2.71 4.33 19.35
C LEU A 197 4.02 4.80 20.00
N ALA A 198 4.12 4.73 21.33
CA ALA A 198 5.33 5.04 22.09
C ALA A 198 6.22 3.82 22.36
N ALA A 199 5.76 2.60 22.03
CA ALA A 199 6.51 1.38 22.26
C ALA A 199 7.70 1.29 21.27
N ARG A 200 8.90 1.13 21.82
CA ARG A 200 10.15 0.96 21.07
C ARG A 200 10.74 -0.41 21.37
#